data_AF-A0A2J7RSU6-F1
#
_entry.id   AF-A0A2J7RSU6-F1
#
_cell.length_a   1.000
_cell.length_b   1.000
_cell.length_c   1.000
_cell.angle_alpha   90.00
_cell.angle_beta   90.00
_cell.angle_gamma   90.00
#
_symmetry.space_group_name_H-M   'P 1'
#
loop_
_entity.id
_entity.type
_entity.pdbx_description
1 polymer ?
#
loop_
_entity_poly.entity_id
_entity_poly.type
_entity_poly.pdbx_seq_one_letter_code
_entity_poly.pdbx_strand_id
1 'polypeptide(L)'
;MSPLIALFQQKTVQEMFERILFIWAIRHPASGYVQGINDLVTPFYVVFLQEVIPADGDLDNWEVSSLPKEQRDIIEADSFWCLSKFLDGIQDNYIFAQLGIQHKVNQLKELIQRIDGPLHRHLQHHGVDYLQFSFRWMNNLLTRELPLHCTIRLWDTYLAESDGFASFQLYVCAAFLLHWRRELLVEKDFQGLMLMLQNLPTQNWSDSEIGMLVAEAYRLKFTFADAPNHLQSGER
;
A
#
# COMPACT_ATOMS: atom_id res chain seq x y z
N MET A 1 4.02 1.82 -11.28
CA MET A 1 3.04 2.42 -12.19
C MET A 1 2.17 1.33 -12.78
N SER A 2 0.86 1.59 -12.86
CA SER A 2 -0.05 0.77 -13.66
C SER A 2 0.28 1.01 -15.15
N PRO A 3 0.83 0.02 -15.88
CA PRO A 3 1.27 0.23 -17.27
C PRO A 3 0.10 0.44 -18.23
N LEU A 4 -1.14 0.24 -17.76
CA LEU A 4 -2.36 0.32 -18.56
C LEU A 4 -2.94 1.75 -18.63
N ILE A 5 -2.47 2.69 -17.80
CA ILE A 5 -2.98 4.06 -17.81
C ILE A 5 -2.15 4.91 -18.77
N ALA A 6 -2.80 5.52 -19.76
CA ALA A 6 -2.14 6.28 -20.83
C ALA A 6 -1.29 7.44 -20.29
N LEU A 7 -1.73 8.09 -19.21
CA LEU A 7 -0.98 9.10 -18.46
C LEU A 7 0.47 8.66 -18.17
N PHE A 8 0.67 7.46 -17.63
CA PHE A 8 2.01 6.97 -17.23
C PHE A 8 2.85 6.45 -18.40
N GLN A 9 2.27 6.35 -19.60
CA GLN A 9 2.99 6.00 -20.82
C GLN A 9 3.63 7.22 -21.49
N GLN A 10 3.24 8.44 -21.09
CA GLN A 10 3.80 9.66 -21.64
C GLN A 10 5.25 9.86 -21.20
N LYS A 11 6.14 10.16 -22.15
CA LYS A 11 7.57 10.39 -21.91
C LYS A 11 7.80 11.50 -20.87
N THR A 12 7.03 12.58 -20.92
CA THR A 12 7.12 13.68 -19.94
C THR A 12 6.87 13.20 -18.51
N VAL A 13 5.87 12.35 -18.30
CA VAL A 13 5.54 11.81 -16.98
C VAL A 13 6.63 10.85 -16.50
N GLN A 14 7.14 9.99 -17.39
CA GLN A 14 8.23 9.07 -17.06
C GLN A 14 9.50 9.82 -16.63
N GLU A 15 9.89 10.86 -17.37
CA GLU A 15 11.05 11.68 -17.02
C GLU A 15 10.88 12.42 -15.68
N MET A 16 9.66 12.88 -15.35
CA MET A 16 9.37 13.48 -14.04
C MET A 16 9.49 12.45 -12.91
N PHE A 17 8.92 11.25 -13.08
CA PHE A 17 9.01 10.17 -12.09
C PHE A 17 10.45 9.72 -11.89
N GLU A 18 11.22 9.57 -12.96
CA GLU A 18 12.64 9.23 -12.90
C GLU A 18 13.42 10.25 -12.08
N ARG A 19 13.20 11.56 -12.29
CA ARG A 19 13.86 12.61 -11.52
C ARG A 19 13.46 12.60 -10.04
N ILE A 20 12.17 12.48 -9.73
CA ILE A 20 11.67 12.37 -8.35
C ILE A 20 12.38 11.21 -7.63
N LEU A 21 12.35 10.02 -8.24
CA LEU A 21 12.90 8.80 -7.65
C LEU A 21 14.41 8.83 -7.55
N PHE A 22 15.10 9.38 -8.56
CA PHE A 22 16.54 9.52 -8.57
C PHE A 22 17.03 10.47 -7.49
N ILE A 23 16.41 11.65 -7.36
CA ILE A 23 16.75 12.63 -6.32
C ILE A 23 16.46 12.03 -4.95
N TRP A 24 15.33 11.35 -4.76
CA TRP A 24 15.01 10.68 -3.51
C TRP A 24 16.07 9.63 -3.14
N ALA A 25 16.45 8.76 -4.07
CA ALA A 25 17.45 7.71 -3.86
C ALA A 25 18.82 8.26 -3.46
N ILE A 26 19.28 9.34 -4.10
CA ILE A 26 20.56 9.99 -3.77
C ILE A 26 20.52 10.60 -2.36
N ARG A 27 19.38 11.16 -1.96
CA ARG A 27 19.21 11.78 -0.64
C ARG A 27 19.04 10.76 0.49
N HIS A 28 18.79 9.49 0.18
CA HIS A 28 18.60 8.40 1.14
C HIS A 28 19.57 7.24 0.86
N PRO A 29 20.90 7.42 1.08
CA PRO A 29 21.92 6.45 0.69
C PRO A 29 21.80 5.09 1.41
N ALA A 30 21.15 5.05 2.57
CA ALA A 30 20.88 3.81 3.29
C ALA A 30 19.85 2.90 2.58
N SER A 31 19.02 3.49 1.71
CA SER A 31 17.99 2.79 0.93
C SER A 31 18.37 2.71 -0.55
N GLY A 32 18.83 3.81 -1.15
CA GLY A 32 18.94 3.93 -2.60
C GLY A 32 17.58 3.85 -3.28
N TYR A 33 17.52 3.38 -4.53
CA TYR A 33 16.24 3.06 -5.16
C TYR A 33 15.84 1.62 -4.86
N VAL A 34 14.60 1.44 -4.39
CA VAL A 34 13.98 0.13 -4.17
C VAL A 34 12.72 0.03 -5.01
N GLN A 35 12.59 -1.09 -5.73
CA GLN A 35 11.39 -1.35 -6.53
C GLN A 35 10.14 -1.34 -5.64
N GLY A 36 9.15 -0.56 -6.06
CA GLY A 36 7.91 -0.33 -5.33
C GLY A 36 7.73 1.11 -4.87
N ILE A 37 8.82 1.85 -4.61
CA ILE A 37 8.74 3.30 -4.33
C ILE A 37 8.16 4.05 -5.53
N ASN A 38 8.43 3.57 -6.75
CA ASN A 38 7.84 4.11 -7.97
C ASN A 38 6.31 4.02 -8.03
N ASP A 39 5.69 3.10 -7.30
CA ASP A 39 4.23 3.06 -7.17
C ASP A 39 3.73 4.15 -6.21
N LEU A 40 4.52 4.44 -5.17
CA LEU A 40 4.16 5.40 -4.10
C LEU A 40 4.18 6.86 -4.55
N VAL A 41 4.86 7.18 -5.65
CA VAL A 41 4.80 8.52 -6.27
C VAL A 41 3.42 8.78 -6.90
N THR A 42 2.77 7.72 -7.37
CA THR A 42 1.58 7.80 -8.24
C THR A 42 0.41 8.57 -7.60
N PRO A 43 0.00 8.29 -6.34
CA PRO A 43 -1.12 8.98 -5.72
C PRO A 43 -0.87 10.48 -5.56
N PHE A 44 0.32 10.87 -5.09
CA PHE A 44 0.69 12.28 -4.95
C PHE A 44 0.68 13.01 -6.29
N TYR A 45 1.32 12.41 -7.30
CA TYR A 45 1.39 12.99 -8.63
C TYR A 45 0.01 13.23 -9.23
N VAL A 46 -0.89 12.25 -9.13
CA VAL A 46 -2.24 12.36 -9.67
C VAL A 46 -3.07 13.41 -8.92
N VAL A 47 -2.98 13.46 -7.60
CA VAL A 47 -3.70 14.48 -6.80
C VAL A 47 -3.26 15.90 -7.18
N PHE A 48 -1.95 16.16 -7.31
CA PHE A 48 -1.45 17.48 -7.70
C PHE A 48 -1.72 17.81 -9.17
N LEU A 49 -1.73 16.81 -10.05
CA LEU A 49 -2.09 17.00 -11.45
C LEU A 49 -3.59 17.37 -11.58
N GLN A 50 -4.47 16.78 -10.78
CA GLN A 50 -5.91 17.11 -10.78
C GLN A 50 -6.20 18.55 -10.38
N GLU A 51 -5.33 19.20 -9.59
CA GLU A 51 -5.50 20.60 -9.19
C GLU A 51 -5.29 21.57 -10.36
N VAL A 52 -4.47 21.21 -11.36
CA VAL A 52 -4.16 22.08 -12.49
C VAL A 52 -5.02 21.80 -13.74
N ILE A 53 -5.61 20.61 -13.82
CA ILE A 53 -6.46 20.19 -14.94
C ILE A 53 -7.91 20.68 -14.69
N PRO A 54 -8.66 21.09 -15.73
CA PRO A 54 -10.08 21.39 -15.60
C PRO A 54 -10.88 20.23 -14.98
N ALA A 55 -11.92 20.55 -14.21
CA ALA A 55 -12.71 19.52 -13.50
C ALA A 55 -13.42 18.52 -14.44
N ASP A 56 -13.66 18.89 -15.70
CA ASP A 56 -14.20 18.05 -16.77
C ASP A 56 -13.12 17.39 -17.64
N GLY A 57 -11.85 17.60 -17.31
CA GLY A 57 -10.70 17.04 -18.02
C GLY A 57 -10.55 15.53 -17.79
N ASP A 58 -10.27 14.81 -18.87
CA ASP A 58 -9.92 13.39 -18.81
C ASP A 58 -8.47 13.23 -18.33
N LEU A 59 -8.30 13.02 -17.02
CA LEU A 59 -7.00 12.85 -16.37
C LEU A 59 -6.16 11.73 -17.01
N ASP A 60 -6.78 10.60 -17.34
CA ASP A 60 -6.07 9.41 -17.81
C ASP A 60 -5.43 9.65 -19.19
N ASN A 61 -6.04 10.53 -20.00
CA ASN A 61 -5.60 10.87 -21.35
C ASN A 61 -5.02 12.30 -21.48
N TRP A 62 -4.92 13.05 -20.37
CA TRP A 62 -4.47 14.44 -20.41
C TRP A 62 -3.02 14.55 -20.89
N GLU A 63 -2.77 15.38 -21.90
CA GLU A 63 -1.42 15.59 -22.44
C GLU A 63 -0.59 16.47 -21.50
N VAL A 64 0.23 15.87 -20.63
CA VAL A 64 1.02 16.59 -19.62
C VAL A 64 2.05 17.51 -20.25
N SER A 65 2.57 17.19 -21.45
CA SER A 65 3.49 18.06 -22.20
C SER A 65 2.88 19.41 -22.57
N SER A 66 1.56 19.53 -22.63
CA SER A 66 0.85 20.78 -22.92
C SER A 66 0.88 21.77 -21.75
N LEU A 67 1.11 21.29 -20.53
CA LEU A 67 1.17 22.15 -19.35
C LEU A 67 2.41 23.06 -19.38
N PRO A 68 2.27 24.34 -18.99
CA PRO A 68 3.39 25.24 -18.73
C PRO A 68 4.46 24.56 -17.89
N LYS A 69 5.74 24.80 -18.23
CA LYS A 69 6.87 24.21 -17.52
C LYS A 69 6.79 24.48 -16.02
N GLU A 70 6.42 25.70 -15.62
CA GLU A 70 6.27 26.08 -14.22
C GLU A 70 5.28 25.20 -13.46
N GLN A 71 4.12 24.88 -14.05
CA GLN A 71 3.13 23.99 -13.41
C GLN A 71 3.67 22.55 -13.28
N ARG A 72 4.38 22.05 -14.29
CA ARG A 72 5.02 20.74 -14.21
C ARG A 72 6.08 20.69 -13.12
N ASP A 73 6.91 21.73 -13.02
CA ASP A 73 7.96 21.83 -12.01
C ASP A 73 7.34 21.88 -10.58
N ILE A 74 6.21 22.56 -10.40
CA ILE A 74 5.44 22.56 -9.13
C ILE A 74 4.92 21.16 -8.79
N ILE A 75 4.22 20.51 -9.72
CA ILE A 75 3.69 19.14 -9.51
C ILE A 75 4.81 18.17 -9.14
N GLU A 76 5.95 18.25 -9.83
CA GLU A 76 7.11 17.40 -9.56
C GLU A 76 7.71 17.65 -8.18
N ALA A 77 7.88 18.92 -7.79
CA ALA A 77 8.42 19.31 -6.50
C ALA A 77 7.50 18.90 -5.34
N ASP A 78 6.19 19.15 -5.46
CA ASP A 78 5.22 18.81 -4.43
C ASP A 78 5.09 17.29 -4.27
N SER A 79 5.06 16.55 -5.40
CA SER A 79 5.11 15.08 -5.39
C SER A 79 6.36 14.56 -4.69
N PHE A 80 7.52 15.15 -4.95
CA PHE A 80 8.77 14.77 -4.31
C PHE A 80 8.75 15.02 -2.79
N TRP A 81 8.31 16.19 -2.34
CA TRP A 81 8.30 16.54 -0.92
C TRP A 81 7.27 15.72 -0.14
N CYS A 82 6.08 15.53 -0.68
CA CYS A 82 5.05 14.71 -0.07
C CYS A 82 5.45 13.24 0.00
N LEU A 83 6.01 12.68 -1.09
CA LEU A 83 6.59 11.33 -1.08
C LEU A 83 7.67 11.20 0.00
N SER A 84 8.61 12.16 0.05
CA SER A 84 9.71 12.13 1.02
C SER A 84 9.17 12.11 2.45
N LYS A 85 8.22 12.99 2.76
CA LYS A 85 7.59 13.07 4.08
C LYS A 85 6.81 11.81 4.42
N PHE A 86 6.14 11.22 3.45
CA PHE A 86 5.40 9.98 3.64
C PHE A 86 6.34 8.79 3.91
N LEU A 87 7.47 8.72 3.21
CA LEU A 87 8.47 7.67 3.39
C LEU A 87 9.26 7.82 4.70
N ASP A 88 9.32 9.01 5.32
CA ASP A 88 9.91 9.20 6.65
C ASP A 88 9.32 8.25 7.70
N GLY A 89 8.03 7.91 7.58
CA GLY A 89 7.34 6.99 8.50
C GLY A 89 7.63 5.50 8.29
N ILE A 90 8.28 5.12 7.19
CA ILE A 90 8.51 3.72 6.80
C ILE A 90 9.89 3.49 6.19
N GLN A 91 10.90 4.28 6.57
CA GLN A 91 12.26 4.18 6.01
C GLN A 91 12.86 2.78 6.16
N ASP A 92 12.56 2.10 7.27
CA ASP A 92 13.00 0.73 7.60
C ASP A 92 12.52 -0.33 6.60
N ASN A 93 11.46 -0.04 5.83
CA ASN A 93 10.98 -0.91 4.76
C ASN A 93 11.94 -0.94 3.54
N TYR A 94 12.79 0.07 3.38
CA TYR A 94 13.57 0.27 2.15
C TYR A 94 15.08 0.25 2.37
N ILE A 95 15.55 0.05 3.61
CA ILE A 95 16.97 -0.17 3.88
C ILE A 95 17.41 -1.60 3.52
N PHE A 96 18.72 -1.87 3.58
CA PHE A 96 19.31 -3.18 3.26
C PHE A 96 18.51 -4.36 3.87
N ALA A 97 18.24 -5.37 3.02
CA ALA A 97 17.45 -6.56 3.32
C ALA A 97 15.97 -6.34 3.72
N GLN A 98 15.48 -5.08 3.67
CA GLN A 98 14.08 -4.71 3.92
C GLN A 98 13.50 -5.34 5.19
N LEU A 99 14.27 -5.31 6.27
CA LEU A 99 13.92 -5.95 7.55
C LEU A 99 12.61 -5.41 8.14
N GLY A 100 12.28 -4.13 7.90
CA GLY A 100 10.99 -3.55 8.30
C GLY A 100 9.80 -4.27 7.68
N ILE A 101 9.91 -4.66 6.40
CA ILE A 101 8.85 -5.43 5.71
C ILE A 101 8.75 -6.82 6.31
N GLN A 102 9.88 -7.52 6.52
CA GLN A 102 9.87 -8.86 7.10
C GLN A 102 9.23 -8.86 8.51
N HIS A 103 9.52 -7.83 9.31
CA HIS A 103 8.89 -7.65 10.61
C HIS A 103 7.37 -7.46 10.49
N LYS A 104 6.92 -6.57 9.60
CA LYS A 104 5.48 -6.33 9.35
C LYS A 104 4.75 -7.57 8.84
N VAL A 105 5.38 -8.38 7.98
CA VAL A 105 4.83 -9.66 7.50
C VAL A 105 4.64 -10.65 8.66
N ASN A 106 5.62 -10.76 9.56
CA ASN A 106 5.51 -11.61 10.74
C ASN A 106 4.43 -11.12 11.70
N GLN A 107 4.35 -9.81 11.94
CA GLN A 107 3.28 -9.22 12.74
C GLN A 107 1.90 -9.51 12.14
N LEU A 108 1.75 -9.46 10.81
CA LEU A 108 0.49 -9.80 10.13
C LEU A 108 0.12 -11.26 10.37
N LYS A 109 1.09 -12.17 10.23
CA LYS A 109 0.91 -13.61 10.48
C LYS A 109 0.43 -13.87 11.90
N GLU A 110 1.09 -13.27 12.90
CA GLU A 110 0.71 -13.39 14.31
C GLU A 110 -0.68 -12.80 14.60
N LEU A 111 -0.97 -11.63 14.01
CA LEU A 111 -2.26 -10.96 14.17
C LEU A 111 -3.40 -11.82 13.61
N ILE A 112 -3.24 -12.37 12.40
CA ILE A 112 -4.25 -13.25 11.80
C ILE A 112 -4.37 -14.57 12.57
N GLN A 113 -3.29 -15.13 13.09
CA GLN A 113 -3.35 -16.32 13.96
C GLN A 113 -4.22 -16.08 15.19
N ARG A 114 -4.15 -14.87 15.78
CA ARG A 114 -4.94 -14.48 16.96
C ARG A 114 -6.39 -14.15 16.62
N ILE A 115 -6.64 -13.43 15.53
CA ILE A 115 -7.99 -13.01 15.13
C ILE A 115 -8.77 -14.18 14.53
N ASP A 116 -8.14 -14.94 13.64
CA ASP A 116 -8.78 -15.98 12.83
C ASP A 116 -7.86 -17.19 12.63
N GLY A 117 -7.69 -17.94 13.73
CA GLY A 117 -6.94 -19.19 13.73
C GLY A 117 -7.37 -20.20 12.64
N PRO A 118 -8.67 -20.36 12.31
CA PRO A 118 -9.09 -21.17 11.16
C PRO A 118 -8.48 -20.73 9.83
N LEU A 119 -8.54 -19.45 9.47
CA LEU A 119 -7.92 -18.94 8.24
C LEU A 119 -6.40 -19.13 8.25
N HIS A 120 -5.75 -18.81 9.37
CA HIS A 120 -4.30 -19.00 9.51
C HIS A 120 -3.88 -20.46 9.27
N ARG A 121 -4.55 -21.42 9.92
CA ARG A 121 -4.26 -22.85 9.75
C ARG A 121 -4.57 -23.33 8.34
N HIS A 122 -5.61 -22.79 7.70
CA HIS A 122 -5.94 -23.12 6.32
C HIS A 122 -4.82 -22.73 5.35
N LEU A 123 -4.31 -21.50 5.45
CA LEU A 123 -3.19 -21.05 4.62
C LEU A 123 -1.93 -21.90 4.87
N GLN A 124 -1.60 -22.19 6.13
CA GLN A 124 -0.46 -23.05 6.48
C GLN A 124 -0.62 -24.49 5.97
N HIS A 125 -1.82 -25.07 6.09
CA HIS A 125 -2.11 -26.43 5.65
C HIS A 125 -1.87 -26.60 4.15
N HIS A 126 -2.18 -25.58 3.36
CA HIS A 126 -1.96 -25.56 1.92
C HIS A 126 -0.58 -25.01 1.53
N GLY A 127 0.34 -24.79 2.49
CA GLY A 127 1.71 -24.39 2.22
C GLY A 127 1.90 -22.91 1.82
N VAL A 128 0.91 -22.05 2.09
CA VAL A 128 1.02 -20.61 1.83
C VAL A 128 1.77 -19.92 2.97
N ASP A 129 2.92 -19.34 2.65
CA ASP A 129 3.66 -18.46 3.54
C ASP A 129 3.25 -17.00 3.33
N TYR A 130 3.12 -16.25 4.43
CA TYR A 130 2.65 -14.86 4.39
C TYR A 130 3.57 -13.97 3.55
N LEU A 131 4.88 -14.25 3.51
CA LEU A 131 5.83 -13.49 2.70
C LEU A 131 5.48 -13.56 1.20
N GLN A 132 4.89 -14.66 0.71
CA GLN A 132 4.63 -14.87 -0.72
C GLN A 132 3.58 -13.92 -1.30
N PHE A 133 2.68 -13.38 -0.47
CA PHE A 133 1.66 -12.41 -0.91
C PHE A 133 1.81 -11.05 -0.21
N SER A 134 2.03 -11.05 1.10
CA SER A 134 1.98 -9.80 1.88
C SER A 134 3.25 -8.96 1.79
N PHE A 135 4.36 -9.49 1.25
CA PHE A 135 5.53 -8.67 0.94
C PHE A 135 5.15 -7.50 0.01
N ARG A 136 4.43 -7.80 -1.08
CA ARG A 136 3.97 -6.77 -2.03
C ARG A 136 3.01 -5.80 -1.38
N TRP A 137 2.10 -6.30 -0.54
CA TRP A 137 1.15 -5.47 0.20
C TRP A 137 1.84 -4.44 1.08
N MET A 138 2.89 -4.84 1.81
CA MET A 138 3.66 -3.96 2.69
C MET A 138 4.62 -3.05 1.92
N ASN A 139 5.30 -3.57 0.90
CA ASN A 139 6.26 -2.80 0.10
C ASN A 139 5.59 -1.66 -0.69
N ASN A 140 4.37 -1.91 -1.16
CA ASN A 140 3.61 -1.01 -2.02
C ASN A 140 2.38 -0.40 -1.33
N LEU A 141 2.18 -0.62 -0.03
CA LEU A 141 1.04 -0.11 0.74
C LEU A 141 -0.31 -0.38 0.06
N LEU A 142 -0.51 -1.62 -0.40
CA LEU A 142 -1.68 -2.09 -1.15
C LEU A 142 -1.99 -1.38 -2.48
N THR A 143 -1.15 -0.44 -2.95
CA THR A 143 -1.36 0.27 -4.25
C THR A 143 -1.42 -0.66 -5.46
N ARG A 144 -0.92 -1.89 -5.34
CA ARG A 144 -0.98 -2.95 -6.36
C ARG A 144 -2.24 -3.81 -6.27
N GLU A 145 -2.93 -3.77 -5.14
CA GLU A 145 -4.13 -4.56 -4.85
C GLU A 145 -5.41 -3.73 -4.94
N LEU A 146 -5.30 -2.40 -5.06
CA LEU A 146 -6.42 -1.48 -5.09
C LEU A 146 -6.37 -0.60 -6.35
N PRO A 147 -7.52 -0.20 -6.90
CA PRO A 147 -7.57 0.89 -7.87
C PRO A 147 -6.93 2.17 -7.33
N LEU A 148 -6.49 3.06 -8.23
CA LEU A 148 -5.82 4.29 -7.83
C LEU A 148 -6.72 5.22 -7.00
N HIS A 149 -8.00 5.38 -7.36
CA HIS A 149 -8.95 6.19 -6.59
C HIS A 149 -9.14 5.64 -5.17
N CYS A 150 -9.24 4.31 -5.03
CA CYS A 150 -9.29 3.63 -3.74
C CYS A 150 -8.01 3.84 -2.92
N THR A 151 -6.86 3.83 -3.57
CA THR A 151 -5.56 4.09 -2.95
C THR A 151 -5.49 5.53 -2.41
N ILE A 152 -5.89 6.51 -3.22
CA ILE A 152 -5.95 7.92 -2.80
C ILE A 152 -6.88 8.06 -1.59
N ARG A 153 -8.09 7.49 -1.67
CA ARG A 153 -9.05 7.52 -0.56
C ARG A 153 -8.52 6.85 0.70
N LEU A 154 -7.79 5.75 0.60
CA LEU A 154 -7.14 5.10 1.75
C LEU A 154 -6.04 6.00 2.34
N TRP A 155 -5.28 6.69 1.49
CA TRP A 155 -4.20 7.55 1.91
C TRP A 155 -4.66 8.82 2.61
N ASP A 156 -5.89 9.30 2.35
CA ASP A 156 -6.51 10.34 3.19
C ASP A 156 -6.49 9.95 4.67
N THR A 157 -6.82 8.69 4.96
CA THR A 157 -6.79 8.16 6.33
C THR A 157 -5.35 8.00 6.83
N TYR A 158 -4.42 7.51 6.00
CA TYR A 158 -3.01 7.40 6.40
C TYR A 158 -2.37 8.74 6.76
N LEU A 159 -2.67 9.78 5.99
CA LEU A 159 -2.17 11.13 6.24
C LEU A 159 -2.84 11.77 7.47
N ALA A 160 -4.06 11.36 7.83
CA ALA A 160 -4.77 11.83 9.00
C ALA A 160 -4.43 11.09 10.31
N GLU A 161 -3.79 9.91 10.24
CA GLU A 161 -3.43 9.11 11.42
C GLU A 161 -2.34 9.79 12.27
N SER A 162 -2.67 10.15 13.51
CA SER A 162 -1.80 10.91 14.42
C SER A 162 -0.56 10.16 14.89
N ASP A 163 -0.65 8.84 15.04
CA ASP A 163 0.41 7.99 15.59
C ASP A 163 1.31 7.36 14.50
N GLY A 164 1.21 7.90 13.27
CA GLY A 164 1.89 7.38 12.09
C GLY A 164 1.18 6.17 11.47
N PHE A 165 0.96 6.25 10.16
CA PHE A 165 0.21 5.23 9.41
C PHE A 165 0.90 3.86 9.37
N ALA A 166 2.21 3.77 9.64
CA ALA A 166 2.97 2.53 9.53
C ALA A 166 2.42 1.40 10.42
N SER A 167 1.94 1.74 11.62
CA SER A 167 1.28 0.80 12.52
C SER A 167 -0.14 0.47 12.04
N PHE A 168 -0.87 1.47 11.54
CA PHE A 168 -2.23 1.30 11.03
C PHE A 168 -2.28 0.45 9.76
N GLN A 169 -1.28 0.55 8.89
CA GLN A 169 -1.11 -0.28 7.68
C GLN A 169 -1.22 -1.77 7.97
N LEU A 170 -0.67 -2.23 9.10
CA LEU A 170 -0.74 -3.63 9.52
C LEU A 170 -2.19 -4.09 9.69
N TYR A 171 -3.01 -3.27 10.35
CA TYR A 171 -4.42 -3.55 10.59
C TYR A 171 -5.25 -3.43 9.32
N VAL A 172 -4.89 -2.53 8.40
CA VAL A 172 -5.51 -2.46 7.07
C VAL A 172 -5.22 -3.75 6.28
N CYS A 173 -3.97 -4.24 6.27
CA CYS A 173 -3.64 -5.52 5.62
C CYS A 173 -4.39 -6.70 6.25
N ALA A 174 -4.58 -6.70 7.58
CA ALA A 174 -5.34 -7.74 8.26
C ALA A 174 -6.83 -7.69 7.90
N ALA A 175 -7.45 -6.50 7.95
CA ALA A 175 -8.84 -6.29 7.54
C ALA A 175 -9.04 -6.66 6.06
N PHE A 176 -8.08 -6.32 5.20
CA PHE A 176 -8.10 -6.66 3.77
C PHE A 176 -8.07 -8.17 3.55
N LEU A 177 -7.22 -8.91 4.26
CA LEU A 177 -7.21 -10.37 4.19
C LEU A 177 -8.52 -10.99 4.70
N LEU A 178 -9.05 -10.48 5.81
CA LEU A 178 -10.28 -10.98 6.43
C LEU A 178 -11.54 -10.68 5.60
N HIS A 179 -11.52 -9.61 4.80
CA HIS A 179 -12.59 -9.32 3.85
C HIS A 179 -12.85 -10.50 2.91
N TRP A 180 -11.78 -11.18 2.47
CA TRP A 180 -11.83 -12.32 1.54
C TRP A 180 -11.83 -13.69 2.23
N ARG A 181 -12.06 -13.71 3.55
CA ARG A 181 -11.98 -14.93 4.37
C ARG A 181 -12.81 -16.08 3.81
N ARG A 182 -14.04 -15.79 3.36
CA ARG A 182 -14.98 -16.85 2.94
C ARG A 182 -14.47 -17.55 1.69
N GLU A 183 -14.03 -16.77 0.72
CA GLU A 183 -13.50 -17.22 -0.56
C GLU A 183 -12.18 -17.97 -0.35
N LEU A 184 -11.29 -17.44 0.49
CA LEU A 184 -10.02 -18.10 0.83
C LEU A 184 -10.19 -19.46 1.51
N LEU A 185 -11.20 -19.62 2.37
CA LEU A 185 -11.49 -20.91 3.03
C LEU A 185 -12.13 -21.95 2.11
N VAL A 186 -12.75 -21.50 1.00
CA VAL A 186 -13.33 -22.41 0.01
C VAL A 186 -12.25 -22.98 -0.91
N GLU A 187 -11.22 -22.20 -1.22
CA GLU A 187 -10.10 -22.63 -2.06
C GLU A 187 -9.20 -23.63 -1.31
N LYS A 188 -8.90 -24.78 -1.94
CA LYS A 188 -8.23 -25.93 -1.32
C LYS A 188 -6.92 -26.32 -2.01
N ASP A 189 -6.47 -25.55 -2.98
CA ASP A 189 -5.15 -25.74 -3.57
C ASP A 189 -4.26 -24.52 -3.43
N PHE A 190 -2.96 -24.77 -3.34
CA PHE A 190 -1.94 -23.74 -3.16
C PHE A 190 -1.96 -22.71 -4.30
N GLN A 191 -2.13 -23.16 -5.55
CA GLN A 191 -2.08 -22.29 -6.72
C GLN A 191 -3.28 -21.35 -6.77
N GLY A 192 -4.48 -21.86 -6.49
CA GLY A 192 -5.71 -21.08 -6.37
C GLY A 192 -5.59 -20.02 -5.28
N LEU A 193 -5.14 -20.41 -4.08
CA LEU A 193 -4.92 -19.46 -2.98
C LEU A 193 -3.94 -18.35 -3.35
N MET A 194 -2.80 -18.71 -3.96
CA MET A 194 -1.80 -17.73 -4.38
C MET A 194 -2.32 -16.80 -5.47
N LEU A 195 -3.06 -17.34 -6.46
CA LEU A 195 -3.66 -16.53 -7.51
C LEU A 195 -4.65 -15.53 -6.94
N MET A 196 -5.50 -15.95 -6.00
CA MET A 196 -6.46 -15.09 -5.31
C MET A 196 -5.75 -14.00 -4.50
N LEU A 197 -4.82 -14.36 -3.62
CA LEU A 197 -4.11 -13.42 -2.74
C LEU A 197 -3.29 -12.37 -3.51
N GLN A 198 -2.87 -12.68 -4.73
CA GLN A 198 -2.14 -11.77 -5.61
C GLN A 198 -3.02 -11.04 -6.64
N ASN A 199 -4.31 -11.37 -6.74
CA ASN A 199 -5.26 -10.77 -7.69
C ASN A 199 -6.66 -10.67 -7.08
N LEU A 200 -6.76 -10.11 -5.87
CA LEU A 200 -8.04 -9.92 -5.18
C LEU A 200 -8.95 -9.01 -6.03
N PRO A 201 -10.26 -9.33 -6.16
CA PRO A 201 -11.12 -8.65 -7.12
C PRO A 201 -11.63 -7.30 -6.58
N THR A 202 -10.76 -6.30 -6.59
CA THR A 202 -10.99 -4.94 -6.07
C THR A 202 -11.28 -3.92 -7.16
N GLN A 203 -11.37 -4.32 -8.43
CA GLN A 203 -11.45 -3.39 -9.58
C GLN A 203 -12.70 -2.51 -9.53
N ASN A 204 -13.78 -3.03 -8.95
CA ASN A 204 -15.06 -2.33 -8.79
C ASN A 204 -15.24 -1.69 -7.40
N TRP A 205 -14.20 -1.64 -6.57
CA TRP A 205 -14.28 -1.00 -5.28
C TRP A 205 -14.44 0.51 -5.43
N SER A 206 -15.16 1.09 -4.49
CA SER A 206 -15.44 2.52 -4.37
C SER A 206 -15.02 3.02 -2.98
N ASP A 207 -15.30 4.28 -2.69
CA ASP A 207 -15.06 4.88 -1.37
C ASP A 207 -15.84 4.16 -0.25
N SER A 208 -16.96 3.50 -0.57
CA SER A 208 -17.73 2.69 0.38
C SER A 208 -16.92 1.50 0.89
N GLU A 209 -16.32 0.72 -0.02
CA GLU A 209 -15.49 -0.43 0.35
C GLU A 209 -14.25 0.00 1.14
N ILE A 210 -13.64 1.12 0.77
CA ILE A 210 -12.50 1.68 1.51
C ILE A 210 -12.92 2.16 2.90
N GLY A 211 -14.08 2.81 3.02
CA GLY A 211 -14.65 3.21 4.31
C GLY A 211 -14.89 2.01 5.24
N MET A 212 -15.44 0.91 4.71
CA MET A 212 -15.65 -0.33 5.45
C MET A 212 -14.32 -1.00 5.85
N LEU A 213 -13.33 -1.01 4.95
CA LEU A 213 -12.00 -1.55 5.21
C LEU A 213 -11.31 -0.78 6.34
N VAL A 214 -11.33 0.56 6.27
CA VAL A 214 -10.75 1.45 7.29
C VAL A 214 -11.45 1.28 8.62
N ALA A 215 -12.80 1.23 8.65
CA ALA A 215 -13.56 1.02 9.88
C ALA A 215 -13.20 -0.31 10.55
N GLU A 216 -13.09 -1.39 9.78
CA GLU A 216 -12.67 -2.69 10.30
C GLU A 216 -11.22 -2.66 10.78
N ALA A 217 -10.31 -1.99 10.07
CA ALA A 217 -8.93 -1.82 10.50
C ALA A 217 -8.83 -1.07 11.85
N TYR A 218 -9.62 0.00 12.05
CA TYR A 218 -9.68 0.67 13.36
C TYR A 218 -10.23 -0.25 14.45
N ARG A 219 -11.30 -1.01 14.16
CA ARG A 219 -11.85 -1.98 15.11
C ARG A 219 -10.79 -3.00 15.54
N LEU A 220 -10.00 -3.52 14.59
CA LEU A 220 -8.89 -4.42 14.87
C LEU A 220 -7.79 -3.72 15.67
N LYS A 221 -7.40 -2.50 15.31
CA LYS A 221 -6.41 -1.70 16.05
C LYS A 221 -6.84 -1.54 17.52
N PHE A 222 -8.05 -1.08 17.80
CA PHE A 222 -8.52 -0.92 19.19
C PHE A 222 -8.67 -2.24 19.94
N THR A 223 -9.07 -3.32 19.26
CA THR A 223 -9.27 -4.62 19.93
C THR A 223 -7.93 -5.28 20.29
N PHE A 224 -6.89 -5.08 19.49
CA PHE A 224 -5.64 -5.86 19.59
C PHE A 224 -4.39 -5.02 19.90
N ALA A 225 -4.43 -3.69 19.78
CA ALA A 225 -3.35 -2.80 20.24
C ALA A 225 -3.37 -2.64 21.78
N ASP A 226 -4.55 -2.53 22.37
CA ASP A 226 -4.77 -2.38 23.82
C ASP A 226 -5.08 -3.71 24.51
N ALA A 227 -4.43 -4.80 24.08
CA ALA A 227 -4.48 -6.09 24.79
C ALA A 227 -3.23 -6.28 25.67
N PRO A 228 -3.12 -5.58 26.83
CA PRO A 228 -2.09 -5.89 27.81
C PRO A 228 -2.46 -7.21 28.49
N ASN A 229 -1.47 -8.12 28.67
CA ASN A 229 -1.52 -9.33 29.51
C ASN A 229 -1.89 -10.70 28.88
N HIS A 230 -1.21 -11.15 27.82
CA HIS A 230 -1.06 -12.61 27.61
C HIS A 230 0.34 -13.09 27.20
N LEU A 231 1.38 -12.26 27.35
CA LEU A 231 2.78 -12.67 27.25
C LEU A 231 3.36 -13.25 28.57
N GLN A 232 2.52 -13.60 29.55
CA GLN A 232 2.91 -14.35 30.74
C GLN A 232 1.93 -15.52 30.98
N SER A 233 2.06 -16.60 30.22
CA SER A 233 1.61 -17.94 30.63
C SER A 233 2.28 -18.98 29.73
N GLY A 234 3.52 -19.31 30.07
CA GLY A 234 4.29 -20.34 29.39
C GLY A 234 5.60 -20.72 30.07
N GLU A 235 5.79 -20.38 31.34
CA GLU A 235 6.76 -21.03 32.21
C GLU A 235 5.99 -21.76 33.31
N ARG A 236 5.67 -23.04 33.06
CA ARG A 236 5.73 -24.15 34.01
C ARG A 236 5.90 -25.45 33.25
#